data_AF-A0A9P9CXS9-F1
#
_entry.id   AF-A0A9P9CXS9-F1
#
_cell.length_a   1.000
_cell.length_b   1.000
_cell.length_c   1.000
_cell.angle_alpha   90.00
_cell.angle_beta   90.00
_cell.angle_gamma   90.00
#
_symmetry.space_group_name_H-M   'P 1'
#
loop_
_entity.id
_entity.type
_entity.pdbx_description
1 polymer ?
#
loop_
_entity_poly.entity_id
_entity_poly.type
_entity_poly.pdbx_seq_one_letter_code
_entity_poly.pdbx_strand_id
1 'polypeptide(L)'
;MAFTYWIDSTCSEVKSLDGKIIDEVKYMAEAAHKRLNSGADSDFQHVYEYAMKRKKDTNDPVFKSISDFMGDVSAMTLETNRNAANVRFYCDDNEQRWQERTERICNLAFFTKQGTPKPINTLSRIPLVKDISYATAPNIDLDRFAEFVSKTVLHELSHTKPYKTSDHLQAYNWQRNPADKPKSNGPTIADLTADQLATHADVRAIIGQMAVLADRGFTFHRKPREDAGEKEKKDYIEHMDRGWFHKYENISKRSLQIVKRRLTILARRYATI
;
A
#
# COMPACT_ATOMS: atom_id res chain seq x y z
N MET A 1 0.96 -8.93 18.24
CA MET A 1 0.88 -8.14 19.49
C MET A 1 0.60 -6.74 19.02
N ALA A 2 -0.59 -6.20 19.27
CA ALA A 2 -0.97 -4.90 18.74
C ALA A 2 0.02 -3.79 19.17
N PHE A 3 0.25 -2.83 18.28
CA PHE A 3 1.08 -1.67 18.60
C PHE A 3 0.39 -0.76 19.62
N THR A 4 1.17 -0.10 20.46
CA THR A 4 0.74 1.00 21.33
C THR A 4 1.52 2.23 20.93
N TYR A 5 0.83 3.33 20.61
CA TYR A 5 1.47 4.53 20.13
C TYR A 5 1.27 5.72 21.07
N TRP A 6 2.27 6.57 21.14
CA TRP A 6 2.20 7.87 21.82
C TRP A 6 2.63 8.97 20.85
N ILE A 7 1.97 10.12 20.92
CA ILE A 7 2.23 11.27 20.05
C ILE A 7 2.80 12.41 20.91
N ASP A 8 3.98 12.92 20.53
CA ASP A 8 4.60 14.03 21.23
C ASP A 8 3.78 15.32 21.09
N SER A 9 3.83 16.15 22.12
CA SER A 9 3.31 17.51 22.10
C SER A 9 3.79 18.34 20.91
N THR A 10 4.98 18.08 20.36
CA THR A 10 5.47 18.80 19.18
C THR A 10 4.66 18.52 17.91
N CYS A 11 3.85 17.46 17.90
CA CYS A 11 2.89 17.19 16.82
C CYS A 11 1.60 18.00 16.91
N SER A 12 1.38 18.79 17.97
CA SER A 12 0.16 19.63 18.10
C SER A 12 0.03 20.68 16.99
N GLU A 13 1.14 21.10 16.38
CA GLU A 13 1.13 22.03 15.25
C GLU A 13 0.75 21.34 13.93
N VAL A 14 0.96 20.03 13.85
CA VAL A 14 0.52 19.17 12.76
C VAL A 14 -0.88 18.67 13.09
N LYS A 15 -1.87 19.57 13.01
CA LYS A 15 -3.31 19.34 13.32
C LYS A 15 -3.98 18.16 12.57
N SER A 16 -3.24 17.42 11.74
CA SER A 16 -3.70 16.23 11.03
C SER A 16 -3.13 14.93 11.58
N LEU A 17 -2.06 14.98 12.38
CA LEU A 17 -1.39 13.78 12.91
C LEU A 17 -2.11 13.22 14.14
N ASP A 18 -2.76 14.09 14.92
CA ASP A 18 -3.50 13.79 16.16
C ASP A 18 -4.81 13.00 15.95
N GLY A 19 -5.12 12.58 14.72
CA GLY A 19 -6.20 11.64 14.45
C GLY A 19 -6.24 11.15 13.00
N LYS A 20 -6.29 12.06 12.03
CA LYS A 20 -6.58 11.70 10.62
C LYS A 20 -5.53 10.79 9.98
N ILE A 21 -4.24 11.10 10.17
CA ILE A 21 -3.15 10.29 9.59
C ILE A 21 -3.12 8.90 10.26
N ILE A 22 -3.20 8.85 11.58
CA ILE A 22 -3.20 7.59 12.33
C ILE A 22 -4.42 6.74 11.98
N ASP A 23 -5.60 7.36 11.82
CA ASP A 23 -6.81 6.68 11.36
C ASP A 23 -6.65 6.14 9.93
N GLU A 24 -6.05 6.90 9.01
CA GLU A 24 -5.76 6.42 7.65
C GLU A 24 -4.74 5.28 7.65
N VAL A 25 -3.70 5.33 8.49
CA VAL A 25 -2.74 4.22 8.69
C VAL A 25 -3.45 2.96 9.17
N LYS A 26 -4.33 3.08 10.17
CA LYS A 26 -5.13 1.97 10.69
C LYS A 26 -6.05 1.41 9.63
N TYR A 27 -6.72 2.28 8.88
CA TYR A 27 -7.60 1.90 7.79
C TYR A 27 -6.85 1.19 6.66
N MET A 28 -5.69 1.70 6.24
CA MET A 28 -4.82 1.04 5.24
C MET A 28 -4.44 -0.38 5.70
N ALA A 29 -4.03 -0.52 6.95
CA ALA A 29 -3.65 -1.79 7.53
C ALA A 29 -4.86 -2.75 7.66
N GLU A 30 -6.02 -2.25 8.11
CA GLU A 30 -7.25 -3.05 8.22
C GLU A 30 -7.70 -3.57 6.85
N ALA A 31 -7.76 -2.69 5.85
CA ALA A 31 -8.14 -3.05 4.48
C ALA A 31 -7.20 -4.11 3.91
N ALA A 32 -5.89 -3.95 4.09
CA ALA A 32 -4.91 -4.94 3.66
C ALA A 32 -5.06 -6.26 4.40
N HIS A 33 -5.16 -6.24 5.74
CA HIS A 33 -5.34 -7.44 6.55
C HIS A 33 -6.59 -8.23 6.12
N LYS A 34 -7.73 -7.54 5.97
CA LYS A 34 -8.98 -8.16 5.52
C LYS A 34 -8.86 -8.80 4.14
N ARG A 35 -8.24 -8.11 3.17
CA ARG A 35 -8.10 -8.61 1.80
C ARG A 35 -7.07 -9.73 1.68
N LEU A 36 -5.95 -9.65 2.41
CA LEU A 36 -4.98 -10.74 2.53
C LEU A 36 -5.66 -12.01 3.07
N ASN A 37 -6.50 -11.91 4.10
CA ASN A 37 -7.15 -13.09 4.69
C ASN A 37 -8.43 -13.53 3.95
N SER A 38 -8.87 -12.81 2.92
CA SER A 38 -10.01 -13.22 2.09
C SER A 38 -9.59 -14.26 1.05
N GLY A 39 -10.13 -15.48 1.15
CA GLY A 39 -9.99 -16.50 0.11
C GLY A 39 -10.78 -16.20 -1.18
N ALA A 40 -11.72 -15.26 -1.11
CA ALA A 40 -12.55 -14.85 -2.25
C ALA A 40 -12.00 -13.62 -3.02
N ASP A 41 -11.00 -12.91 -2.47
CA ASP A 41 -10.42 -11.73 -3.11
C ASP A 41 -9.27 -12.11 -4.05
N SER A 42 -9.63 -12.67 -5.22
CA SER A 42 -8.67 -13.10 -6.24
C SER A 42 -7.84 -11.95 -6.82
N ASP A 43 -8.39 -10.73 -6.83
CA ASP A 43 -7.66 -9.55 -7.32
C ASP A 43 -6.56 -9.17 -6.32
N PHE A 44 -6.89 -9.13 -5.02
CA PHE A 44 -5.89 -8.80 -4.02
C PHE A 44 -4.87 -9.91 -3.81
N GLN A 45 -5.27 -11.17 -4.02
CA GLN A 45 -4.31 -12.26 -4.17
C GLN A 45 -3.31 -11.95 -5.29
N HIS A 46 -3.79 -11.51 -6.46
CA HIS A 46 -2.91 -11.17 -7.58
C HIS A 46 -1.96 -10.02 -7.24
N VAL A 47 -2.44 -8.99 -6.52
CA VAL A 47 -1.59 -7.91 -5.99
C VAL A 47 -0.46 -8.44 -5.13
N TYR A 48 -0.79 -9.28 -4.14
CA TYR A 48 0.21 -9.89 -3.27
C TYR A 48 1.22 -10.69 -4.08
N GLU A 49 0.75 -11.54 -4.99
CA GLU A 49 1.62 -12.43 -5.75
C GLU A 49 2.59 -11.69 -6.65
N TYR A 50 2.14 -10.58 -7.24
CA TYR A 50 3.00 -9.74 -8.05
C TYR A 50 3.98 -8.94 -7.17
N ALA A 51 3.49 -8.27 -6.12
CA ALA A 51 4.31 -7.45 -5.22
C ALA A 51 5.38 -8.25 -4.48
N MET A 52 5.07 -9.49 -4.09
CA MET A 52 5.97 -10.37 -3.33
C MET A 52 6.72 -11.38 -4.20
N LYS A 53 6.36 -11.51 -5.49
CA LYS A 53 6.85 -12.56 -6.39
C LYS A 53 6.71 -13.96 -5.78
N ARG A 54 5.64 -14.17 -5.00
CA ARG A 54 5.38 -15.37 -4.19
C ARG A 54 3.90 -15.72 -4.25
N LYS A 55 3.55 -17.00 -4.32
CA LYS A 55 2.15 -17.42 -4.23
C LYS A 55 1.57 -17.02 -2.88
N LYS A 56 0.29 -16.63 -2.87
CA LYS A 56 -0.43 -16.43 -1.62
C LYS A 56 -0.67 -17.79 -0.96
N ASP A 57 -0.05 -18.03 0.19
CA ASP A 57 -0.24 -19.23 1.00
C ASP A 57 -0.32 -18.83 2.48
N THR A 58 -1.42 -19.19 3.16
CA THR A 58 -1.63 -18.87 4.57
C THR A 58 -0.65 -19.60 5.50
N ASN A 59 0.03 -20.63 5.00
CA ASN A 59 1.08 -21.36 5.72
C ASN A 59 2.49 -20.80 5.45
N ASP A 60 2.67 -19.89 4.47
CA ASP A 60 3.96 -19.23 4.23
C ASP A 60 4.26 -18.27 5.40
N PRO A 61 5.37 -18.44 6.14
CA PRO A 61 5.76 -17.54 7.21
C PRO A 61 5.89 -16.07 6.77
N VAL A 62 6.26 -15.82 5.52
CA VAL A 62 6.35 -14.46 4.96
C VAL A 62 4.97 -13.83 4.82
N PHE A 63 4.01 -14.57 4.24
CA PHE A 63 2.62 -14.13 4.13
C PHE A 63 2.06 -13.83 5.52
N LYS A 64 2.25 -14.75 6.47
CA LYS A 64 1.79 -14.58 7.85
C LYS A 64 2.41 -13.35 8.50
N SER A 65 3.72 -13.13 8.34
CA SER A 65 4.40 -11.94 8.87
C SER A 65 3.78 -10.63 8.36
N ILE A 66 3.47 -10.54 7.06
CA ILE A 66 2.86 -9.35 6.47
C ILE A 66 1.40 -9.20 6.93
N SER A 67 0.63 -10.29 6.92
CA SER A 67 -0.75 -10.29 7.38
C SER A 67 -0.88 -9.89 8.85
N ASP A 68 -0.05 -10.47 9.72
CA ASP A 68 0.01 -10.18 11.15
C ASP A 68 0.44 -8.72 11.39
N PHE A 69 1.41 -8.21 10.62
CA PHE A 69 1.81 -6.79 10.66
C PHE A 69 0.62 -5.86 10.38
N MET A 70 -0.13 -6.12 9.32
CA MET A 70 -1.31 -5.33 8.98
C MET A 70 -2.39 -5.45 10.08
N GLY A 71 -2.56 -6.63 10.66
CA GLY A 71 -3.46 -6.84 11.79
C GLY A 71 -3.04 -6.01 13.02
N ASP A 72 -1.78 -6.10 13.42
CA ASP A 72 -1.23 -5.42 14.60
C ASP A 72 -1.23 -3.88 14.45
N VAL A 73 -1.00 -3.34 13.24
CA VAL A 73 -1.14 -1.91 12.95
C VAL A 73 -2.61 -1.48 12.98
N SER A 74 -3.51 -2.24 12.35
CA SER A 74 -4.94 -1.89 12.37
C SER A 74 -5.52 -1.84 13.79
N ALA A 75 -5.02 -2.71 14.67
CA ALA A 75 -5.41 -2.81 16.07
C ALA A 75 -4.64 -1.86 17.01
N MET A 76 -3.83 -0.93 16.49
CA MET A 76 -3.02 -0.07 17.34
C MET A 76 -3.84 0.86 18.23
N THR A 77 -3.36 1.10 19.44
CA THR A 77 -4.06 1.87 20.47
C THR A 77 -3.20 3.02 20.98
N LEU A 78 -3.85 4.15 21.29
CA LEU A 78 -3.19 5.29 21.90
C LEU A 78 -2.80 4.95 23.34
N GLU A 79 -1.56 5.25 23.69
CA GLU A 79 -1.01 5.19 25.03
C GLU A 79 -0.71 6.61 25.50
N THR A 80 -1.09 6.91 26.74
CA THR A 80 -0.90 8.24 27.35
C THR A 80 0.49 8.40 27.97
N ASN A 81 1.09 7.28 28.40
CA ASN A 81 2.45 7.24 28.93
C ASN A 81 3.47 6.95 27.81
N ARG A 82 4.24 7.98 27.44
CA ARG A 82 5.35 7.89 26.46
C ARG A 82 6.21 6.63 26.61
N ASN A 83 6.57 6.25 27.83
CA ASN A 83 7.49 5.14 28.09
C ASN A 83 6.83 3.76 27.97
N ALA A 84 5.50 3.69 28.12
CA ALA A 84 4.73 2.46 27.93
C ALA A 84 4.45 2.17 26.45
N ALA A 85 4.43 3.20 25.61
CA ALA A 85 4.22 3.05 24.16
C ALA A 85 5.42 2.38 23.48
N ASN A 86 5.14 1.43 22.58
CA ASN A 86 6.15 0.81 21.73
C ASN A 86 6.40 1.59 20.43
N VAL A 87 5.51 2.49 20.04
CA VAL A 87 5.69 3.43 18.93
C VAL A 87 5.60 4.86 19.46
N ARG A 88 6.49 5.74 19.01
CA ARG A 88 6.50 7.16 19.44
C ARG A 88 6.64 8.07 18.24
N PHE A 89 5.67 8.97 18.07
CA PHE A 89 5.66 9.94 16.99
C PHE A 89 6.21 11.28 17.49
N TYR A 90 7.16 11.87 16.75
CA TYR A 90 7.72 13.18 17.02
C TYR A 90 7.59 14.08 15.79
N CYS A 91 7.28 15.36 15.97
CA CYS A 91 7.14 16.32 14.88
C CYS A 91 8.07 17.53 15.06
N ASP A 92 9.21 17.32 15.73
CA ASP A 92 10.36 18.22 15.70
C ASP A 92 11.68 17.55 15.23
N ASP A 93 12.63 18.34 14.73
CA ASP A 93 13.94 17.92 14.20
C ASP A 93 14.98 17.60 15.31
N ASN A 94 14.57 17.37 16.56
CA ASN A 94 15.54 17.25 17.66
C ASN A 94 16.19 15.86 17.70
N GLU A 95 17.19 15.66 16.82
CA GLU A 95 17.95 14.42 16.52
C GLU A 95 18.43 13.65 17.77
N GLN A 96 18.64 14.31 18.90
CA GLN A 96 19.06 13.64 20.15
C GLN A 96 17.99 12.70 20.73
N ARG A 97 16.71 12.90 20.41
CA ARG A 97 15.62 11.99 20.83
C ARG A 97 15.53 10.72 19.99
N TRP A 98 16.25 10.66 18.86
CA TRP A 98 16.11 9.64 17.82
C TRP A 98 17.01 8.43 18.02
N GLN A 99 17.70 8.35 19.16
CA GLN A 99 18.57 7.21 19.47
C GLN A 99 17.77 5.91 19.46
N GLU A 100 18.22 4.98 18.62
CA GLU A 100 17.71 3.61 18.56
C GLU A 100 17.85 2.99 19.94
N ARG A 101 16.74 2.89 20.67
CA ARG A 101 16.72 2.14 21.92
C ARG A 101 16.63 0.68 21.54
N THR A 102 17.51 -0.13 22.10
CA THR A 102 17.59 -1.61 21.97
C THR A 102 16.25 -2.33 22.22
N GLU A 103 15.28 -1.62 22.79
CA GLU A 103 13.93 -2.04 23.07
C GLU A 103 12.90 -1.36 22.14
N ARG A 104 12.54 -2.01 21.04
CA ARG A 104 11.20 -1.92 20.40
C ARG A 104 10.69 -0.54 19.94
N ILE A 105 11.52 0.50 19.72
CA ILE A 105 11.02 1.86 19.43
C ILE A 105 11.40 2.32 18.03
N CYS A 106 10.41 2.65 17.20
CA CYS A 106 10.59 3.50 16.02
C CYS A 106 10.24 4.95 16.37
N ASN A 107 11.10 5.88 15.97
CA ASN A 107 10.82 7.32 16.00
C ASN A 107 10.53 7.74 14.56
N LEU A 108 9.36 8.33 14.30
CA LEU A 108 8.94 8.80 12.97
C LEU A 108 9.05 10.32 12.88
N ALA A 109 9.87 10.82 11.94
CA ALA A 109 10.13 12.25 11.68
C ALA A 109 9.35 12.72 10.45
N PHE A 110 8.52 13.76 10.59
CA PHE A 110 7.87 14.42 9.47
C PHE A 110 8.48 15.80 9.22
N PHE A 111 9.58 15.89 8.48
CA PHE A 111 10.12 17.19 8.07
C PHE A 111 10.26 17.33 6.57
N THR A 112 9.61 18.37 6.07
CA THR A 112 10.04 19.11 4.90
C THR A 112 11.13 20.09 5.37
N LYS A 113 12.33 20.05 4.77
CA LYS A 113 13.45 20.98 5.04
C LYS A 113 12.95 22.40 5.39
N GLN A 114 13.52 23.04 6.41
CA GLN A 114 13.27 24.46 6.70
C GLN A 114 13.27 25.29 5.40
N GLY A 115 12.15 25.95 5.11
CA GLY A 115 11.97 26.78 3.89
C GLY A 115 11.24 26.11 2.71
N THR A 116 10.82 24.84 2.83
CA THR A 116 9.90 24.24 1.83
C THR A 116 8.43 24.53 2.15
N PRO A 117 7.57 24.79 1.14
CA PRO A 117 6.17 25.13 1.37
C PRO A 117 5.46 24.01 2.15
N LYS A 118 4.71 24.39 3.20
CA LYS A 118 3.82 23.48 3.92
C LYS A 118 2.85 22.83 2.92
N PRO A 119 2.63 21.51 2.96
CA PRO A 119 1.65 20.87 2.10
C PRO A 119 0.26 21.46 2.39
N ILE A 120 -0.33 22.04 1.34
CA ILE A 120 -1.59 22.76 1.38
C ILE A 120 -2.73 21.74 1.54
N ASN A 121 -3.59 21.94 2.55
CA ASN A 121 -4.88 21.26 2.70
C ASN A 121 -5.63 21.26 1.37
N THR A 122 -5.80 20.09 0.76
CA THR A 122 -6.60 19.95 -0.46
C THR A 122 -7.63 18.85 -0.25
N LEU A 123 -8.80 19.24 0.24
CA LEU A 123 -10.02 18.43 0.25
C LEU A 123 -10.94 19.00 -0.83
N SER A 124 -11.04 18.38 -2.01
CA SER A 124 -12.21 18.53 -2.90
C SER A 124 -12.12 17.78 -4.25
N ARG A 125 -13.10 16.89 -4.41
CA ARG A 125 -13.71 16.22 -5.57
C ARG A 125 -12.84 15.25 -6.40
N ILE A 126 -13.30 13.99 -6.48
CA ILE A 126 -12.80 12.94 -7.37
C ILE A 126 -13.22 13.24 -8.83
N PRO A 127 -12.31 13.59 -9.77
CA PRO A 127 -12.61 13.46 -11.18
C PRO A 127 -12.65 11.97 -11.58
N LEU A 128 -13.59 11.64 -12.47
CA LEU A 128 -13.80 10.32 -13.03
C LEU A 128 -12.68 9.96 -14.03
N VAL A 129 -11.49 9.61 -13.54
CA VAL A 129 -10.40 9.09 -14.39
C VAL A 129 -10.50 7.57 -14.48
N LYS A 130 -10.45 7.01 -15.71
CA LYS A 130 -10.63 5.57 -15.98
C LYS A 130 -9.39 4.71 -15.71
N ASP A 131 -8.19 5.26 -15.93
CA ASP A 131 -6.91 4.57 -15.76
C ASP A 131 -5.90 5.48 -15.08
N ILE A 132 -5.13 4.95 -14.13
CA ILE A 132 -4.16 5.73 -13.36
C ILE A 132 -2.86 4.95 -13.18
N SER A 133 -1.74 5.53 -13.60
CA SER A 133 -0.40 5.00 -13.30
C SER A 133 0.01 5.37 -11.88
N TYR A 134 0.69 4.46 -11.18
CA TYR A 134 1.32 4.78 -9.89
C TYR A 134 2.29 5.97 -9.98
N ALA A 135 2.96 6.15 -11.13
CA ALA A 135 3.87 7.28 -11.39
C ALA A 135 3.15 8.57 -11.80
N THR A 136 1.90 8.48 -12.29
CA THR A 136 1.12 9.61 -12.80
C THR A 136 -0.31 9.54 -12.30
N ALA A 137 -0.51 9.52 -10.98
CA ALA A 137 -1.82 9.61 -10.36
C ALA A 137 -2.27 11.04 -9.99
N PRO A 138 -2.08 12.11 -10.80
CA PRO A 138 -2.55 13.44 -10.45
C PRO A 138 -4.07 13.45 -10.51
N ASN A 139 -4.66 13.88 -9.40
CA ASN A 139 -6.06 14.24 -9.26
C ASN A 139 -7.03 13.07 -9.05
N ILE A 140 -6.72 12.08 -8.23
CA ILE A 140 -7.77 11.49 -7.40
C ILE A 140 -7.79 12.30 -6.11
N ASP A 141 -8.96 12.60 -5.59
CA ASP A 141 -9.22 13.26 -4.30
C ASP A 141 -8.85 12.35 -3.10
N LEU A 142 -7.63 11.83 -3.17
CA LEU A 142 -6.86 11.40 -2.03
C LEU A 142 -6.26 12.68 -1.49
N ASP A 143 -6.41 12.95 -0.20
CA ASP A 143 -5.47 13.83 0.48
C ASP A 143 -4.10 13.15 0.35
N ARG A 144 -3.40 13.43 -0.76
CA ARG A 144 -2.14 12.79 -1.16
C ARG A 144 -1.11 12.91 -0.07
N PHE A 145 -1.19 13.98 0.71
CA PHE A 145 -0.36 14.16 1.87
C PHE A 145 -0.71 13.11 2.93
N ALA A 146 -1.98 12.98 3.33
CA ALA A 146 -2.39 11.94 4.27
C ALA A 146 -2.06 10.52 3.78
N GLU A 147 -2.29 10.20 2.51
CA GLU A 147 -1.94 8.87 1.95
C GLU A 147 -0.43 8.63 1.95
N PHE A 148 0.36 9.58 1.44
CA PHE A 148 1.81 9.47 1.37
C PHE A 148 2.42 9.34 2.78
N VAL A 149 1.97 10.21 3.69
CA VAL A 149 2.38 10.19 5.10
C VAL A 149 1.98 8.86 5.76
N SER A 150 0.77 8.36 5.51
CA SER A 150 0.31 7.08 6.07
C SER A 150 1.11 5.90 5.52
N LYS A 151 1.45 5.91 4.23
CA LYS A 151 2.36 4.93 3.63
C LYS A 151 3.74 4.99 4.29
N THR A 152 4.30 6.18 4.50
CA THR A 152 5.57 6.35 5.23
C THR A 152 5.45 5.83 6.66
N VAL A 153 4.36 6.11 7.37
CA VAL A 153 4.14 5.55 8.71
C VAL A 153 4.13 4.03 8.68
N LEU A 154 3.42 3.41 7.72
CA LEU A 154 3.42 1.94 7.56
C LEU A 154 4.82 1.38 7.29
N HIS A 155 5.62 2.06 6.46
CA HIS A 155 7.02 1.70 6.21
C HIS A 155 7.79 1.68 7.54
N GLU A 156 7.77 2.79 8.28
CA GLU A 156 8.54 2.93 9.51
C GLU A 156 8.07 2.00 10.64
N LEU A 157 6.76 1.78 10.76
CA LEU A 157 6.20 0.81 11.70
C LEU A 157 6.72 -0.60 11.44
N SER A 158 7.02 -0.95 10.19
CA SER A 158 7.52 -2.28 9.86
C SER A 158 8.94 -2.57 10.38
N HIS A 159 9.72 -1.52 10.66
CA HIS A 159 11.02 -1.66 11.33
C HIS A 159 10.88 -2.00 12.82
N THR A 160 9.68 -1.82 13.40
CA THR A 160 9.44 -2.08 14.81
C THR A 160 9.41 -3.59 15.09
N LYS A 161 9.92 -4.01 16.25
CA LYS A 161 9.75 -5.39 16.75
C LYS A 161 8.25 -5.72 16.85
N PRO A 162 7.81 -6.94 16.47
CA PRO A 162 8.65 -8.10 16.14
C PRO A 162 9.11 -8.18 14.67
N TYR A 163 8.68 -7.28 13.79
CA TYR A 163 8.83 -7.42 12.34
C TYR A 163 10.23 -7.12 11.83
N LYS A 164 10.85 -6.01 12.28
CA LYS A 164 12.26 -5.63 11.98
C LYS A 164 12.63 -5.79 10.50
N THR A 165 11.87 -5.15 9.63
CA THR A 165 12.20 -5.12 8.20
C THR A 165 13.50 -4.37 7.93
N SER A 166 14.15 -4.67 6.81
CA SER A 166 15.24 -3.90 6.25
C SER A 166 14.72 -2.70 5.47
N ASP A 167 15.42 -1.58 5.60
CA ASP A 167 15.33 -0.48 4.64
C ASP A 167 16.33 -0.78 3.51
N HIS A 168 15.87 -0.69 2.27
CA HIS A 168 16.78 -0.63 1.14
C HIS A 168 16.57 0.73 0.49
N LEU A 169 17.63 1.55 0.56
CA LEU A 169 17.68 2.85 -0.09
C LEU A 169 17.13 2.72 -1.52
N GLN A 170 16.01 3.41 -1.77
CA GLN A 170 15.41 3.70 -3.09
C GLN A 170 14.26 2.79 -3.57
N ALA A 171 13.74 1.86 -2.76
CA ALA A 171 12.60 1.01 -3.14
C ALA A 171 11.20 1.61 -2.84
N TYR A 172 11.12 2.91 -2.52
CA TYR A 172 9.86 3.66 -2.30
C TYR A 172 8.88 3.58 -3.47
N ASN A 173 9.38 3.27 -4.67
CA ASN A 173 8.62 3.21 -5.91
C ASN A 173 8.40 1.77 -6.37
N TRP A 174 7.21 1.49 -6.89
CA TRP A 174 6.87 0.24 -7.56
C TRP A 174 7.82 -0.08 -8.73
N GLN A 175 8.13 0.95 -9.52
CA GLN A 175 9.00 0.89 -10.68
C GLN A 175 9.86 2.16 -10.78
N ARG A 176 10.94 2.08 -11.57
CA ARG A 176 11.72 3.28 -11.95
C ARG A 176 10.85 4.17 -12.81
N ASN A 177 10.88 5.49 -12.60
CA ASN A 177 10.29 6.39 -13.58
C ASN A 177 11.12 6.26 -14.87
N PRO A 178 10.51 6.01 -16.05
CA PRO A 178 11.25 5.92 -17.31
C PRO A 178 12.08 7.17 -17.63
N ALA A 179 11.72 8.32 -17.06
CA ALA A 179 12.48 9.56 -17.17
C ALA A 179 13.71 9.62 -16.24
N ASP A 180 13.81 8.73 -15.25
CA ASP A 180 14.96 8.67 -14.35
C ASP A 180 16.16 8.07 -15.06
N LYS A 181 17.34 8.68 -14.87
CA LYS A 181 18.58 8.14 -15.43
C LYS A 181 18.86 6.77 -14.81
N PRO A 182 19.21 5.72 -15.58
CA PRO A 182 19.37 4.33 -15.11
C PRO A 182 20.33 4.11 -13.94
N LYS A 183 21.16 5.11 -13.59
CA LYS A 183 22.22 5.01 -12.58
C LYS A 183 21.97 5.81 -11.30
N SER A 184 20.98 6.70 -11.23
CA SER A 184 20.81 7.57 -10.03
C SER A 184 19.85 7.02 -8.99
N ASN A 185 18.98 6.09 -9.38
CA ASN A 185 17.91 5.56 -8.53
C ASN A 185 18.09 4.04 -8.45
N GLY A 186 18.27 3.52 -7.24
CA GLY A 186 18.58 2.13 -6.94
C GLY A 186 17.45 1.16 -7.24
N PRO A 187 17.50 -0.07 -6.69
CA PRO A 187 16.51 -1.08 -6.99
C PRO A 187 15.13 -0.65 -6.51
N THR A 188 14.13 -0.89 -7.34
CA THR A 188 12.70 -0.74 -7.02
C THR A 188 12.12 -2.08 -6.58
N ILE A 189 10.89 -2.10 -6.05
CA ILE A 189 10.23 -3.36 -5.68
C ILE A 189 10.16 -4.35 -6.85
N ALA A 190 9.97 -3.85 -8.07
CA ALA A 190 10.03 -4.68 -9.28
C ALA A 190 11.41 -5.31 -9.53
N ASP A 191 12.51 -4.72 -9.06
CA ASP A 191 13.88 -5.20 -9.25
C ASP A 191 14.28 -6.26 -8.20
N LEU A 192 13.63 -6.27 -7.02
CA LEU A 192 14.01 -7.12 -5.89
C LEU A 192 13.57 -8.58 -6.05
N THR A 193 14.32 -9.52 -5.46
CA THR A 193 13.93 -10.93 -5.40
C THR A 193 12.83 -11.16 -4.36
N ALA A 194 12.13 -12.29 -4.46
CA ALA A 194 11.12 -12.70 -3.48
C ALA A 194 11.64 -12.73 -2.03
N ASP A 195 12.92 -13.05 -1.83
CA ASP A 195 13.54 -13.13 -0.50
C ASP A 195 13.92 -11.75 0.01
N GLN A 196 14.41 -10.85 -0.86
CA GLN A 196 14.64 -9.45 -0.51
C GLN A 196 13.31 -8.77 -0.13
N LEU A 197 12.23 -9.06 -0.86
CA LEU A 197 10.91 -8.51 -0.59
C LEU A 197 10.33 -8.99 0.75
N ALA A 198 10.61 -10.22 1.17
CA ALA A 198 10.11 -10.78 2.42
C ALA A 198 10.45 -9.93 3.66
N THR A 199 11.66 -9.38 3.68
CA THR A 199 12.16 -8.55 4.78
C THR A 199 12.04 -7.05 4.50
N HIS A 200 11.49 -6.62 3.38
CA HIS A 200 11.49 -5.21 2.99
C HIS A 200 10.37 -4.40 3.68
N ALA A 201 10.68 -3.17 4.10
CA ALA A 201 9.68 -2.26 4.69
C ALA A 201 8.66 -1.75 3.66
N ASP A 202 9.14 -1.18 2.54
CA ASP A 202 8.28 -0.63 1.49
C ASP A 202 7.22 -1.58 0.95
N VAL A 203 7.48 -2.89 0.89
CA VAL A 203 6.48 -3.83 0.34
C VAL A 203 5.23 -3.88 1.23
N ARG A 204 5.39 -3.75 2.55
CA ARG A 204 4.25 -3.68 3.49
C ARG A 204 3.49 -2.39 3.25
N ALA A 205 4.19 -1.26 3.21
CA ALA A 205 3.58 0.04 2.93
C ALA A 205 2.80 0.06 1.61
N ILE A 206 3.37 -0.52 0.55
CA ILE A 206 2.71 -0.66 -0.75
C ILE A 206 1.49 -1.57 -0.66
N ILE A 207 1.57 -2.74 -0.03
CA ILE A 207 0.39 -3.63 0.14
C ILE A 207 -0.75 -2.90 0.87
N GLY A 208 -0.44 -2.11 1.90
CA GLY A 208 -1.41 -1.25 2.60
C GLY A 208 -2.10 -0.26 1.67
N GLN A 209 -1.30 0.48 0.89
CA GLN A 209 -1.80 1.44 -0.08
C GLN A 209 -2.68 0.77 -1.16
N MET A 210 -2.26 -0.38 -1.69
CA MET A 210 -3.02 -1.10 -2.71
C MET A 210 -4.39 -1.55 -2.22
N ALA A 211 -4.53 -1.86 -0.93
CA ALA A 211 -5.81 -2.24 -0.35
C ALA A 211 -6.81 -1.07 -0.35
N VAL A 212 -6.35 0.13 -0.02
CA VAL A 212 -7.16 1.35 -0.04
C VAL A 212 -7.52 1.75 -1.47
N LEU A 213 -6.58 1.67 -2.40
CA LEU A 213 -6.86 1.88 -3.82
C LEU A 213 -7.94 0.91 -4.31
N ALA A 214 -7.88 -0.36 -3.91
CA ALA A 214 -8.89 -1.37 -4.24
C ALA A 214 -10.27 -1.07 -3.64
N ASP A 215 -10.35 -0.56 -2.41
CA ASP A 215 -11.61 -0.11 -1.82
C ASP A 215 -12.20 1.10 -2.57
N ARG A 216 -11.34 1.93 -3.16
CA ARG A 216 -11.72 3.09 -3.99
C ARG A 216 -12.00 2.73 -5.45
N GLY A 217 -12.02 1.44 -5.81
CA GLY A 217 -12.35 0.95 -7.14
C GLY A 217 -11.17 0.82 -8.11
N PHE A 218 -9.94 1.02 -7.64
CA PHE A 218 -8.70 0.88 -8.41
C PHE A 218 -8.07 -0.48 -8.14
N THR A 219 -7.89 -1.31 -9.17
CA THR A 219 -7.15 -2.57 -9.02
C THR A 219 -6.17 -2.73 -10.16
N PHE A 220 -5.14 -3.54 -9.94
CA PHE A 220 -4.25 -3.99 -11.00
C PHE A 220 -5.03 -4.61 -12.16
N HIS A 221 -4.44 -4.52 -13.35
CA HIS A 221 -4.95 -5.25 -14.49
C HIS A 221 -5.06 -6.73 -14.16
N ARG A 222 -6.19 -7.34 -14.52
CA ARG A 222 -6.39 -8.76 -14.30
C ARG A 222 -5.45 -9.55 -15.21
N LYS A 223 -4.86 -10.61 -14.66
CA LYS A 223 -4.12 -11.58 -15.45
C LYS A 223 -4.99 -12.05 -16.61
N PRO A 224 -4.51 -11.93 -17.86
CA PRO A 224 -5.25 -12.34 -19.02
C PRO A 224 -5.49 -13.85 -18.99
N ARG A 225 -6.56 -14.29 -19.66
CA ARG A 225 -6.86 -15.72 -19.81
C ARG A 225 -5.73 -16.41 -20.60
N GLU A 226 -5.60 -17.72 -20.44
CA GLU A 226 -4.58 -18.49 -21.17
C GLU A 226 -4.74 -18.37 -22.70
N ASP A 227 -5.99 -18.29 -23.18
CA ASP A 227 -6.39 -18.10 -24.58
C ASP A 227 -6.38 -16.63 -25.05
N ALA A 228 -5.97 -15.67 -24.21
CA ALA A 228 -5.86 -14.28 -24.61
C ALA A 228 -4.81 -14.11 -25.72
N GLY A 229 -5.07 -13.18 -26.64
CA GLY A 229 -4.15 -12.85 -27.72
C GLY A 229 -2.85 -12.22 -27.21
N GLU A 230 -1.78 -12.32 -27.99
CA GLU A 230 -0.44 -11.82 -27.62
C GLU A 230 -0.45 -10.34 -27.23
N LYS A 231 -1.26 -9.51 -27.91
CA LYS A 231 -1.40 -8.09 -27.57
C LYS A 231 -1.94 -7.91 -26.14
N GLU A 232 -2.99 -8.61 -25.76
CA GLU A 232 -3.60 -8.49 -24.43
C GLU A 232 -2.63 -8.94 -23.33
N LYS A 233 -1.86 -10.01 -23.59
CA LYS A 233 -0.80 -10.49 -22.69
C LYS A 233 0.32 -9.47 -22.53
N LYS A 234 0.77 -8.86 -23.63
CA LYS A 234 1.80 -7.81 -23.63
C LYS A 234 1.33 -6.55 -22.91
N ASP A 235 0.13 -6.05 -23.22
CA ASP A 235 -0.45 -4.87 -22.60
C ASP A 235 -0.60 -5.08 -21.08
N TYR A 236 -1.03 -6.28 -20.65
CA TYR A 236 -1.08 -6.65 -19.24
C TYR A 236 0.31 -6.59 -18.58
N ILE A 237 1.35 -7.18 -19.18
CA ILE A 237 2.71 -7.13 -18.62
C ILE A 237 3.18 -5.68 -18.50
N GLU A 238 3.02 -4.89 -19.57
CA GLU A 238 3.39 -3.47 -19.59
C GLU A 238 2.67 -2.66 -18.49
N HIS A 239 1.38 -2.91 -18.28
CA HIS A 239 0.62 -2.23 -17.24
C HIS A 239 1.02 -2.66 -15.84
N MET A 240 1.24 -3.96 -15.61
CA MET A 240 1.68 -4.48 -14.31
C MET A 240 3.08 -3.96 -13.96
N ASP A 241 4.01 -4.00 -14.92
CA ASP A 241 5.37 -3.49 -14.77
C ASP A 241 5.34 -1.99 -14.49
N ARG A 242 4.38 -1.27 -15.08
CA ARG A 242 4.20 0.16 -14.81
C ARG A 242 3.44 0.49 -13.53
N GLY A 243 2.90 -0.50 -12.83
CA GLY A 243 2.02 -0.28 -11.68
C GLY A 243 0.76 0.50 -12.07
N TRP A 244 0.15 0.19 -13.21
CA TRP A 244 -1.08 0.85 -13.65
C TRP A 244 -2.29 0.22 -12.97
N PHE A 245 -3.13 1.08 -12.42
CA PHE A 245 -4.42 0.75 -11.84
C PHE A 245 -5.53 1.07 -12.82
N HIS A 246 -6.42 0.10 -13.01
CA HIS A 246 -7.66 0.30 -13.73
C HIS A 246 -8.77 0.67 -12.75
N LYS A 247 -9.51 1.74 -13.04
CA LYS A 247 -10.71 2.11 -12.26
C LYS A 247 -11.91 1.38 -12.83
N TYR A 248 -12.43 0.42 -12.06
CA TYR A 248 -13.71 -0.19 -12.41
C TYR A 248 -14.83 0.69 -11.85
N GLU A 249 -15.53 1.42 -12.73
CA GLU A 249 -16.63 2.35 -12.37
C GLU A 249 -17.71 1.71 -11.50
N ASN A 250 -17.84 0.38 -11.49
CA ASN A 250 -18.76 -0.31 -10.61
C ASN A 250 -18.34 -1.77 -10.32
N ILE A 251 -17.81 -2.01 -9.11
CA ILE A 251 -17.43 -3.36 -8.64
C ILE A 251 -18.64 -4.31 -8.58
N SER A 252 -19.88 -3.85 -8.42
CA SER A 252 -21.06 -4.75 -8.45
C SER A 252 -21.50 -5.13 -9.88
N LYS A 253 -21.24 -4.26 -10.87
CA LYS A 253 -21.41 -4.63 -12.30
C LYS A 253 -20.35 -5.64 -12.78
N ARG A 254 -19.28 -5.86 -12.02
CA ARG A 254 -18.24 -6.88 -12.23
C ARG A 254 -18.82 -8.29 -12.18
N SER A 255 -19.68 -8.58 -11.20
CA SER A 255 -20.42 -9.84 -11.10
C SER A 255 -21.45 -9.97 -12.24
N LEU A 256 -22.12 -8.86 -12.58
CA LEU A 256 -23.10 -8.83 -13.67
C LEU A 256 -22.48 -9.01 -15.06
N GLN A 257 -21.23 -8.56 -15.31
CA GLN A 257 -20.53 -8.85 -16.56
C GLN A 257 -20.18 -10.34 -16.70
N ILE A 258 -19.80 -10.99 -15.59
CA ILE A 258 -19.58 -12.44 -15.56
C ILE A 258 -20.90 -13.18 -15.83
N VAL A 259 -22.00 -12.76 -15.20
CA VAL A 259 -23.34 -13.32 -15.44
C VAL A 259 -23.79 -13.08 -16.87
N LYS A 260 -23.68 -11.85 -17.40
CA LYS A 260 -24.02 -11.51 -18.79
C LYS A 260 -23.20 -12.32 -19.79
N ARG A 261 -21.91 -12.53 -19.54
CA ARG A 261 -21.05 -13.40 -20.39
C ARG A 261 -21.47 -14.86 -20.32
N ARG A 262 -21.73 -15.41 -19.13
CA ARG A 262 -22.23 -16.79 -18.98
C ARG A 262 -23.56 -17.00 -19.69
N LEU A 263 -24.48 -16.03 -19.57
CA LEU A 263 -25.75 -16.03 -20.28
C LEU A 263 -25.55 -15.93 -21.80
N THR A 264 -24.57 -15.16 -22.28
CA THR A 264 -24.25 -15.06 -23.72
C THR A 264 -23.67 -16.35 -24.27
N ILE A 265 -22.78 -17.03 -23.52
CA ILE A 265 -22.21 -18.33 -23.90
C ILE A 265 -23.32 -19.40 -23.92
N LEU A 266 -24.18 -19.43 -22.90
CA LEU A 266 -25.33 -20.34 -22.85
C LEU A 266 -26.27 -20.08 -24.03
N ALA A 267 -26.64 -18.82 -24.29
CA ALA A 267 -27.50 -18.46 -25.41
C ALA A 267 -26.93 -18.92 -26.77
N ARG A 268 -25.62 -18.76 -27.00
CA ARG A 268 -24.96 -19.26 -28.22
C ARG A 268 -25.03 -20.78 -28.35
N ARG A 269 -24.86 -21.49 -27.24
CA ARG A 269 -24.87 -22.97 -27.18
C ARG A 269 -26.27 -23.55 -27.42
N TYR A 270 -27.32 -22.82 -27.07
CA TYR A 270 -28.71 -23.21 -27.30
C TYR A 270 -29.29 -22.68 -28.61
N ALA A 271 -28.69 -21.68 -29.24
CA ALA A 271 -29.08 -21.19 -30.57
C ALA A 271 -28.57 -22.06 -31.73
N THR A 272 -27.79 -23.11 -31.44
CA THR A 272 -27.21 -24.05 -32.42
C THR A 272 -27.90 -25.43 -32.40
N ILE A 273 -29.03 -25.56 -31.70
CA ILE A 273 -29.93 -26.72 -31.68
C ILE A 273 -31.22 -26.29 -32.36
#